data_AF-A0A0G4PYQ9-F1
#
_entry.id   AF-A0A0G4PYQ9-F1
#
_cell.length_a   1.000
_cell.length_b   1.000
_cell.length_c   1.000
_cell.angle_alpha   90.00
_cell.angle_beta   90.00
_cell.angle_gamma   90.00
#
_symmetry.space_group_name_H-M   'P 1'
#
loop_
_entity.id
_entity.type
_entity.pdbx_description
1 polymer ?
#
loop_
_entity_poly.entity_id
_entity_poly.type
_entity_poly.pdbx_seq_one_letter_code
_entity_poly.pdbx_strand_id
1 'polypeptide(L)'
;MEETIAELRRQLEEERQALGKERKAREEAERLQGEAERRLQPNTLSQAIRVETDATLTTQGDATDPVNRLYPKRIVHWLDFPQLQEQVWRKFDRTAAFTSRPLFPSDTQIDYVVTNIQNRPIYSEASLRNFERDTVDNFVEMVIKALRDDEVFRHEFGIHV
;
A
#
# COMPACT_ATOMS: atom_id res chain seq x y z
N MET A 1 -0.55 16.77 59.32
CA MET A 1 -0.55 17.85 58.29
C MET A 1 0.61 17.68 57.33
N GLU A 2 1.83 17.37 57.81
CA GLU A 2 2.99 17.08 56.94
C GLU A 2 2.88 15.75 56.18
N GLU A 3 2.36 14.67 56.79
CA GLU A 3 2.10 13.40 56.07
C GLU A 3 1.12 13.56 54.91
N THR A 4 0.07 14.37 55.10
CA THR A 4 -0.94 14.63 54.06
C THR A 4 -0.34 15.39 52.87
N ILE A 5 0.63 16.27 53.13
CA ILE A 5 1.36 17.01 52.09
C ILE A 5 2.36 16.09 51.37
N ALA A 6 2.99 15.15 52.07
CA ALA A 6 3.88 14.16 51.47
C ALA A 6 3.12 13.16 50.58
N GLU A 7 1.95 12.70 51.04
CA GLU A 7 1.06 11.81 50.27
C GLU A 7 0.54 12.49 48.99
N LEU A 8 0.10 13.75 49.09
CA LEU A 8 -0.34 14.53 47.92
C LEU A 8 0.79 14.74 46.91
N ARG A 9 2.02 14.98 47.37
CA ARG A 9 3.18 15.13 46.49
C ARG A 9 3.50 13.83 45.76
N ARG A 10 3.34 12.68 46.43
CA ARG A 10 3.53 11.37 45.81
C ARG A 10 2.48 11.10 44.73
N GLN A 11 1.20 11.37 45.02
CA GLN A 11 0.11 11.21 44.05
C GLN A 11 0.28 12.11 42.82
N LEU A 12 0.70 13.37 43.02
CA LEU A 12 0.92 14.30 41.91
C LEU A 12 2.07 13.85 41.00
N GLU A 13 3.11 13.23 41.56
CA GLU A 13 4.24 12.71 40.80
C GLU A 13 3.85 11.43 40.03
N GLU A 14 3.08 10.53 40.65
CA GLU A 14 2.55 9.33 40.00
C GLU A 14 1.62 9.68 38.82
N GLU A 15 0.73 10.66 39.01
CA GLU A 15 -0.19 11.13 37.96
C GLU A 15 0.56 11.80 36.80
N ARG A 16 1.61 12.59 37.09
CA ARG A 16 2.51 13.15 36.08
C ARG A 16 3.25 12.07 35.29
N GLN A 17 3.71 11.02 35.97
CA GLN A 17 4.37 9.91 35.29
C GLN A 17 3.40 9.08 34.44
N ALA A 18 2.17 8.86 34.90
CA ALA A 18 1.14 8.17 34.14
C ALA A 18 0.79 8.95 32.86
N LEU A 19 0.53 10.25 32.99
CA LEU A 19 0.26 11.14 31.85
C LEU A 19 1.43 11.19 30.87
N GLY A 20 2.67 11.21 31.38
CA GLY A 20 3.88 11.18 30.57
C GLY A 20 4.06 9.87 29.79
N LYS A 21 3.69 8.73 30.38
CA LYS A 21 3.72 7.41 29.70
C LYS A 21 2.61 7.31 28.65
N GLU A 22 1.40 7.76 28.96
CA GLU A 22 0.28 7.77 28.03
C GLU A 22 0.58 8.65 26.81
N ARG A 23 1.14 9.85 27.04
CA ARG A 23 1.55 10.74 25.96
C ARG A 23 2.64 10.15 25.08
N LYS A 24 3.66 9.51 25.67
CA LYS A 24 4.70 8.80 24.90
C LYS A 24 4.14 7.63 24.09
N ALA A 25 3.23 6.84 24.69
CA ALA A 25 2.58 5.75 24.00
C ALA A 25 1.72 6.24 22.81
N ARG A 26 1.04 7.38 22.98
CA ARG A 26 0.28 8.03 21.91
C ARG A 26 1.18 8.59 20.82
N GLU A 27 2.26 9.29 21.17
CA GLU A 27 3.25 9.80 20.20
C GLU A 27 3.92 8.65 19.43
N GLU A 28 4.21 7.53 20.08
CA GLU A 28 4.77 6.34 19.44
C GLU A 28 3.73 5.65 18.54
N ALA A 29 2.47 5.54 18.97
CA ALA A 29 1.38 5.02 18.14
C ALA A 29 1.12 5.91 16.92
N GLU A 30 1.10 7.24 17.08
CA GLU A 30 0.98 8.19 15.97
C GLU A 30 2.20 8.15 15.05
N ARG A 31 3.42 7.95 15.57
CA ARG A 31 4.62 7.76 14.75
C ARG A 31 4.57 6.46 13.96
N LEU A 32 4.19 5.35 14.59
CA LEU A 32 4.04 4.05 13.93
C LEU A 32 2.92 4.08 12.90
N GLN A 33 1.80 4.74 13.20
CA GLN A 33 0.72 4.97 12.26
C GLN A 33 1.19 5.85 11.10
N GLY A 34 1.92 6.94 11.35
CA GLY A 34 2.48 7.80 10.31
C GLY A 34 3.55 7.11 9.46
N GLU A 35 4.35 6.21 10.04
CA GLU A 35 5.31 5.37 9.31
C GLU A 35 4.60 4.30 8.48
N ALA A 36 3.53 3.68 9.01
CA ALA A 36 2.68 2.78 8.25
C ALA A 36 1.97 3.51 7.11
N GLU A 37 1.42 4.70 7.36
CA GLU A 37 0.80 5.56 6.34
C GLU A 37 1.81 6.03 5.28
N ARG A 38 3.07 6.32 5.65
CA ARG A 38 4.15 6.58 4.69
C ARG A 38 4.59 5.35 3.90
N ARG A 39 4.57 4.16 4.51
CA ARG A 39 4.70 2.89 3.78
C ARG A 39 3.52 2.66 2.83
N LEU A 40 2.38 3.31 3.09
CA LEU A 40 1.12 3.16 2.37
C LEU A 40 0.78 4.33 1.42
N GLN A 41 1.60 5.38 1.28
CA GLN A 41 1.33 6.51 0.37
C GLN A 41 2.61 7.09 -0.28
N PRO A 42 2.63 7.34 -1.61
CA PRO A 42 1.76 6.84 -2.67
C PRO A 42 2.48 6.00 -3.73
N ASN A 43 1.64 5.21 -4.40
CA ASN A 43 1.80 4.64 -5.73
C ASN A 43 2.33 5.64 -6.79
N THR A 44 3.61 6.05 -6.73
CA THR A 44 4.24 6.97 -7.70
C THR A 44 3.88 6.62 -9.15
N LEU A 45 3.81 5.32 -9.45
CA LEU A 45 3.39 4.79 -10.74
C LEU A 45 1.92 5.08 -11.08
N SER A 46 0.97 4.90 -10.16
CA SER A 46 -0.43 5.22 -10.44
C SER A 46 -0.69 6.73 -10.45
N GLN A 47 0.06 7.54 -9.68
CA GLN A 47 -0.04 9.00 -9.75
C GLN A 47 0.53 9.56 -11.07
N ALA A 48 1.45 8.84 -11.70
CA ALA A 48 1.98 9.19 -13.02
C ALA A 48 1.00 8.89 -14.16
N ILE A 49 -0.19 8.34 -13.88
CA ILE A 49 -1.22 8.11 -14.89
C ILE A 49 -1.60 9.42 -15.57
N ARG A 50 -1.59 9.42 -16.90
CA ARG A 50 -2.10 10.52 -17.71
C ARG A 50 -3.11 9.99 -18.69
N VAL A 51 -4.22 10.70 -18.84
CA VAL A 51 -5.30 10.37 -19.78
C VAL A 51 -5.36 11.47 -20.83
N GLU A 52 -5.53 11.09 -22.09
CA GLU A 52 -5.77 12.03 -23.17
C GLU A 52 -7.11 12.72 -22.94
N THR A 53 -7.11 14.05 -22.95
CA THR A 53 -8.30 14.87 -22.67
C THR A 53 -8.98 15.34 -23.93
N ASP A 54 -8.28 15.37 -25.06
CA ASP A 54 -8.89 15.62 -26.36
C ASP A 54 -9.65 14.37 -26.82
N ALA A 55 -10.98 14.44 -26.71
CA ALA A 55 -11.86 13.35 -27.12
C ALA A 55 -11.59 12.88 -28.56
N THR A 56 -11.19 13.76 -29.48
CA THR A 56 -10.94 13.39 -30.88
C THR A 56 -9.70 12.51 -31.07
N LEU A 57 -8.80 12.51 -30.09
CA LEU A 57 -7.59 11.69 -30.06
C LEU A 57 -7.78 10.38 -29.29
N THR A 58 -8.96 10.15 -28.70
CA THR A 58 -9.29 8.93 -27.97
C THR A 58 -10.03 7.91 -28.82
N THR A 59 -10.11 6.68 -28.32
CA THR A 59 -10.96 5.64 -28.92
C THR A 59 -12.42 6.07 -28.87
N GLN A 60 -13.05 6.14 -30.04
CA GLN A 60 -14.45 6.52 -30.16
C GLN A 60 -15.36 5.31 -29.91
N GLY A 61 -16.52 5.56 -29.29
CA GLY A 61 -17.55 4.55 -29.05
C GLY A 61 -18.12 4.63 -27.62
N ASP A 62 -19.20 3.90 -27.38
CA ASP A 62 -19.78 3.79 -26.04
C ASP A 62 -18.99 2.77 -25.22
N ALA A 63 -18.33 3.22 -24.16
CA ALA A 63 -17.58 2.36 -23.24
C ALA A 63 -18.49 1.46 -22.38
N THR A 64 -19.79 1.74 -22.31
CA THR A 64 -20.78 1.06 -21.46
C THR A 64 -21.67 0.06 -22.20
N ASP A 65 -21.49 -0.07 -23.52
CA ASP A 65 -22.19 -1.06 -24.35
C ASP A 65 -21.21 -1.89 -25.21
N PRO A 66 -20.35 -2.71 -24.59
CA PRO A 66 -19.40 -3.49 -25.34
C PRO A 66 -20.06 -4.74 -25.96
N VAL A 67 -19.81 -4.97 -27.24
CA VAL A 67 -20.29 -6.17 -27.96
C VAL A 67 -19.49 -7.40 -27.52
N ASN A 68 -20.18 -8.44 -27.01
CA ASN A 68 -19.59 -9.71 -26.59
C ASN A 68 -18.49 -9.59 -25.51
N ARG A 69 -18.56 -8.59 -24.62
CA ARG A 69 -17.63 -8.48 -23.48
C ARG A 69 -18.36 -8.25 -22.17
N LEU A 70 -17.81 -8.81 -21.10
CA LEU A 70 -18.26 -8.51 -19.74
C LEU A 70 -17.70 -7.16 -19.31
N TYR A 71 -18.53 -6.35 -18.65
CA TYR A 71 -18.10 -5.10 -18.03
C TYR A 71 -18.76 -4.94 -16.66
N PRO A 72 -18.09 -4.25 -15.73
CA PRO A 72 -18.66 -4.00 -14.41
C PRO A 72 -19.83 -3.02 -14.51
N LYS A 73 -21.01 -3.43 -14.02
CA LYS A 73 -22.20 -2.57 -13.94
C LYS A 73 -22.26 -1.71 -12.68
N ARG A 74 -21.52 -2.11 -11.64
CA ARG A 74 -21.48 -1.46 -10.32
C ARG A 74 -20.09 -1.57 -9.74
N ILE A 75 -19.55 -0.45 -9.28
CA ILE A 75 -18.35 -0.40 -8.46
C ILE A 75 -18.81 -0.21 -7.01
N VAL A 76 -18.37 -1.08 -6.12
CA VAL A 76 -18.72 -1.06 -4.70
C VAL A 76 -17.46 -0.99 -3.86
N HIS A 77 -17.56 -0.37 -2.69
CA HIS A 77 -16.46 -0.34 -1.74
C HIS A 77 -16.19 -1.74 -1.20
N TRP A 78 -14.90 -2.11 -1.16
CA TRP A 78 -14.46 -3.32 -0.48
C TRP A 78 -14.22 -3.01 0.99
N LEU A 79 -15.27 -3.13 1.80
CA LEU A 79 -15.27 -2.68 3.20
C LEU A 79 -14.26 -3.42 4.08
N ASP A 80 -14.08 -4.72 3.86
CA ASP A 80 -13.18 -5.57 4.66
C ASP A 80 -11.72 -5.52 4.19
N PHE A 81 -11.41 -4.76 3.12
CA PHE A 81 -10.08 -4.71 2.54
C PHE A 81 -8.99 -4.28 3.52
N PRO A 82 -9.16 -3.21 4.35
CA PRO A 82 -8.14 -2.81 5.31
C PRO A 82 -7.78 -3.93 6.31
N GLN A 83 -8.79 -4.64 6.82
CA GLN A 83 -8.59 -5.73 7.77
C GLN A 83 -7.91 -6.93 7.12
N LEU A 84 -8.31 -7.28 5.89
CA LEU A 84 -7.66 -8.33 5.11
C LEU A 84 -6.20 -7.96 4.80
N GLN A 85 -5.93 -6.71 4.44
CA GLN A 85 -4.59 -6.21 4.17
C GLN A 85 -3.70 -6.30 5.42
N GLU A 86 -4.19 -5.91 6.60
CA GLU A 86 -3.46 -6.07 7.85
C GLU A 86 -3.17 -7.55 8.17
N GLN A 87 -4.13 -8.45 7.93
CA GLN A 87 -3.90 -9.88 8.14
C GLN A 87 -2.77 -10.42 7.26
N VAL A 88 -2.67 -9.94 6.02
CA VAL A 88 -1.57 -10.28 5.11
C VAL A 88 -0.25 -9.72 5.63
N TRP A 89 -0.20 -8.44 6.04
CA TRP A 89 1.02 -7.82 6.59
C TRP A 89 1.54 -8.53 7.84
N ARG A 90 0.66 -8.96 8.74
CA ARG A 90 1.05 -9.74 9.93
C ARG A 90 1.73 -11.06 9.59
N LYS A 91 1.50 -11.64 8.41
CA LYS A 91 2.24 -12.83 7.95
C LYS A 91 3.68 -12.46 7.58
N PHE A 92 3.86 -11.34 6.88
CA PHE A 92 5.18 -10.83 6.50
C PHE A 92 6.05 -10.44 7.70
N ASP A 93 5.46 -9.80 8.71
CA ASP A 93 6.19 -9.34 9.90
C ASP A 93 6.79 -10.50 10.72
N ARG A 94 6.24 -11.70 10.61
CA ARG A 94 6.77 -12.91 11.30
C ARG A 94 8.08 -13.40 10.69
N THR A 95 8.36 -13.03 9.44
CA THR A 95 9.51 -13.55 8.68
C THR A 95 10.46 -12.41 8.32
N ALA A 96 11.20 -11.92 9.32
CA ALA A 96 12.17 -10.83 9.13
C ALA A 96 13.24 -11.13 8.06
N ALA A 97 13.52 -12.41 7.78
CA ALA A 97 14.47 -12.84 6.76
C ALA A 97 14.00 -12.53 5.33
N PHE A 98 12.69 -12.45 5.09
CA PHE A 98 12.14 -12.14 3.77
C PHE A 98 12.14 -10.63 3.54
N THR A 99 11.66 -9.85 4.52
CA THR A 99 11.54 -8.39 4.44
C THR A 99 12.88 -7.66 4.48
N SER A 100 13.97 -8.32 4.92
CA SER A 100 15.32 -7.75 4.92
C SER A 100 16.07 -7.91 3.60
N ARG A 101 15.58 -8.76 2.69
CA ARG A 101 16.22 -8.97 1.39
C ARG A 101 15.76 -7.90 0.40
N PRO A 102 16.64 -7.37 -0.46
CA PRO A 102 16.26 -6.46 -1.54
C PRO A 102 15.62 -7.24 -2.70
N LEU A 103 14.42 -7.79 -2.48
CA LEU A 103 13.71 -8.62 -3.46
C LEU A 103 12.97 -7.80 -4.52
N PHE A 104 12.75 -6.52 -4.26
CA PHE A 104 11.94 -5.63 -5.08
C PHE A 104 12.76 -4.49 -5.66
N PRO A 105 12.30 -3.87 -6.76
CA PRO A 105 13.01 -2.78 -7.40
C PRO A 105 13.29 -1.62 -6.44
N SER A 106 14.46 -1.00 -6.60
CA SER A 106 14.81 0.22 -5.86
C SER A 106 14.02 1.42 -6.37
N ASP A 107 13.98 2.50 -5.58
CA ASP A 107 13.34 3.75 -5.96
C ASP A 107 13.83 4.28 -7.32
N THR A 108 15.13 4.16 -7.61
CA THR A 108 15.68 4.55 -8.92
C THR A 108 15.12 3.73 -10.08
N GLN A 109 14.84 2.45 -9.87
CA GLN A 109 14.21 1.61 -10.88
C GLN A 109 12.73 2.00 -11.05
N ILE A 110 12.03 2.36 -9.98
CA ILE A 110 10.67 2.90 -10.04
C ILE A 110 10.66 4.23 -10.82
N ASP A 111 11.58 5.14 -10.54
CA ASP A 111 11.70 6.44 -11.24
C ASP A 111 11.95 6.27 -12.74
N TYR A 112 12.72 5.25 -13.13
CA TYR A 112 12.91 4.90 -14.53
C TYR A 112 11.58 4.48 -15.20
N VAL A 113 10.76 3.67 -14.54
CA VAL A 113 9.43 3.30 -15.03
C VAL A 113 8.53 4.54 -15.14
N VAL A 114 8.52 5.41 -14.12
CA VAL A 114 7.80 6.69 -14.15
C VAL A 114 8.19 7.51 -15.38
N THR A 115 9.49 7.59 -15.67
CA THR A 115 10.01 8.34 -16.82
C THR A 115 9.47 7.82 -18.15
N ASN A 116 9.23 6.51 -18.24
CA ASN A 116 8.75 5.86 -19.46
C ASN A 116 7.23 6.00 -19.66
N ILE A 117 6.45 6.18 -18.59
CA ILE A 117 4.98 6.29 -18.64
C ILE A 117 4.49 7.74 -18.63
N GLN A 118 5.21 8.68 -17.99
CA GLN A 118 4.73 10.05 -17.74
C GLN A 118 4.40 10.86 -19.00
N ASN A 119 5.00 10.51 -20.15
CA ASN A 119 4.81 11.20 -21.43
C ASN A 119 3.93 10.39 -22.42
N ARG A 120 3.25 9.35 -21.93
CA ARG A 120 2.41 8.46 -22.74
C ARG A 120 0.98 8.49 -22.21
N PRO A 121 0.16 9.46 -22.65
CA PRO A 121 -1.23 9.52 -22.21
C PRO A 121 -2.00 8.28 -22.68
N ILE A 122 -2.97 7.87 -21.88
CA ILE A 122 -3.92 6.80 -22.18
C ILE A 122 -5.02 7.38 -23.05
N TYR A 123 -5.16 6.87 -24.27
CA TYR A 123 -6.16 7.29 -25.26
C TYR A 123 -6.99 6.12 -25.80
N SER A 124 -6.66 4.88 -25.41
CA SER A 124 -7.30 3.65 -25.85
C SER A 124 -7.17 2.54 -24.82
N GLU A 125 -8.01 1.50 -24.94
CA GLU A 125 -7.87 0.26 -24.16
C GLU A 125 -6.47 -0.37 -24.33
N ALA A 126 -5.90 -0.30 -25.53
CA ALA A 126 -4.55 -0.79 -25.79
C ALA A 126 -3.49 0.00 -25.02
N SER A 127 -3.58 1.33 -24.99
CA SER A 127 -2.67 2.17 -24.19
C SER A 127 -2.86 1.97 -22.68
N LEU A 128 -4.09 1.74 -22.22
CA LEU A 128 -4.38 1.41 -20.82
C LEU A 128 -3.74 0.08 -20.42
N ARG A 129 -3.87 -0.95 -21.27
CA ARG A 129 -3.23 -2.26 -21.05
C ARG A 129 -1.70 -2.15 -20.99
N ASN A 130 -1.08 -1.29 -21.81
CA ASN A 130 0.36 -1.07 -21.74
C ASN A 130 0.76 -0.42 -20.40
N PHE A 131 0.00 0.59 -19.96
CA PHE A 131 0.21 1.22 -18.66
C PHE A 131 0.05 0.23 -17.50
N GLU A 132 -1.01 -0.58 -17.50
CA GLU A 132 -1.24 -1.65 -16.51
C GLU A 132 -0.05 -2.61 -16.46
N ARG A 133 0.43 -3.06 -17.62
CA ARG A 133 1.57 -3.98 -17.69
C ARG A 133 2.82 -3.39 -17.04
N ASP A 134 3.13 -2.13 -17.37
CA ASP A 134 4.34 -1.45 -16.90
C ASP A 134 4.29 -1.08 -15.42
N THR A 135 3.09 -0.80 -14.88
CA THR A 135 2.93 -0.28 -13.51
C THR A 135 2.42 -1.29 -12.50
N VAL A 136 1.78 -2.37 -12.96
CA VAL A 136 1.14 -3.38 -12.11
C VAL A 136 1.66 -4.77 -12.43
N ASP A 137 1.42 -5.30 -13.64
CA ASP A 137 1.66 -6.72 -13.92
C ASP A 137 3.11 -7.14 -13.68
N ASN A 138 4.07 -6.35 -14.18
CA ASN A 138 5.49 -6.67 -14.01
C ASN A 138 5.87 -6.75 -12.51
N PHE A 139 5.35 -5.85 -11.68
CA PHE A 139 5.63 -5.82 -10.25
C PHE A 139 4.92 -6.96 -9.51
N VAL A 140 3.66 -7.24 -9.86
CA VAL A 140 2.92 -8.38 -9.32
C VAL A 140 3.63 -9.69 -9.67
N GLU A 141 4.13 -9.83 -10.90
CA GLU A 141 4.91 -11.00 -11.31
C GLU A 141 6.19 -11.15 -10.47
N MET A 142 6.89 -10.05 -10.18
CA MET A 142 8.05 -10.07 -9.28
C MET A 142 7.68 -10.50 -7.85
N VAL A 143 6.57 -9.99 -7.31
CA VAL A 143 6.04 -10.40 -5.99
C VAL A 143 5.72 -11.89 -5.97
N ILE A 144 4.98 -12.38 -6.96
CA ILE A 144 4.61 -13.80 -7.02
C ILE A 144 5.85 -14.70 -7.16
N LYS A 145 6.85 -14.30 -7.95
CA LYS A 145 8.13 -15.03 -8.04
C LYS A 145 8.85 -15.07 -6.70
N ALA A 146 9.01 -13.92 -6.03
CA ALA A 146 9.66 -13.85 -4.74
C ALA A 146 8.96 -14.70 -3.66
N LEU A 147 7.62 -14.66 -3.62
CA LEU A 147 6.83 -15.49 -2.70
C LEU A 147 6.92 -16.97 -3.04
N ARG A 148 7.00 -17.32 -4.33
CA ARG A 148 7.19 -18.70 -4.76
C ARG A 148 8.55 -19.22 -4.35
N ASP A 149 9.61 -18.41 -4.37
CA ASP A 149 10.96 -18.86 -4.02
C ASP A 149 11.17 -19.04 -2.50
N ASP A 150 10.28 -18.48 -1.68
CA ASP A 150 10.28 -18.66 -0.22
C ASP A 150 9.37 -19.83 0.21
N GLU A 151 9.93 -20.87 0.81
CA GLU A 151 9.16 -22.08 1.19
C GLU A 151 8.07 -21.81 2.22
N VAL A 152 8.30 -20.88 3.16
CA VAL A 152 7.34 -20.55 4.21
C VAL A 152 6.13 -19.87 3.59
N PHE A 153 6.37 -18.84 2.77
CA PHE A 153 5.28 -18.10 2.13
C PHE A 153 4.59 -18.88 1.02
N ARG A 154 5.30 -19.73 0.27
CA ARG A 154 4.70 -20.64 -0.71
C ARG A 154 3.61 -21.50 -0.06
N HIS A 155 3.89 -22.06 1.12
CA HIS A 155 2.91 -22.85 1.86
C HIS A 155 1.81 -21.98 2.50
N GLU A 156 2.16 -20.87 3.15
CA GLU A 156 1.22 -20.02 3.88
C GLU A 156 0.19 -19.31 2.98
N PHE A 157 0.56 -19.01 1.73
CA PHE A 157 -0.32 -18.41 0.73
C PHE A 157 -0.88 -19.41 -0.29
N GLY A 158 -0.53 -20.70 -0.20
CA GLY A 158 -1.04 -21.72 -1.12
C GLY A 158 -0.63 -21.48 -2.58
N ILE A 159 0.59 -21.01 -2.80
CA ILE A 159 1.09 -20.69 -4.14
C ILE A 159 1.55 -22.00 -4.80
N HIS A 160 0.70 -22.57 -5.65
CA HIS A 160 1.02 -23.77 -6.42
C HIS A 160 1.92 -23.43 -7.64
N VAL A 161 2.74 -24.41 -8.04
CA VAL A 161 3.70 -24.31 -9.17
C VAL A 161 3.00 -24.56 -10.49
#